data_AF-W0I795-F1
#
_entry.id   AF-W0I795-F1
#
_cell.length_a   1.000
_cell.length_b   1.000
_cell.length_c   1.000
_cell.angle_alpha   90.00
_cell.angle_beta   90.00
_cell.angle_gamma   90.00
#
_symmetry.space_group_name_H-M   'P 1'
#
loop_
_entity.id
_entity.type
_entity.pdbx_description
1 polymer ?
#
loop_
_entity_poly.entity_id
_entity_poly.type
_entity_poly.pdbx_seq_one_letter_code
_entity_poly.pdbx_strand_id
1 'polypeptide(L)'
;MKLAVYLLFLQAFFLLYYYVSERIVVYLLFGVLNFVLAWAILKGEKRAIKITLAYKGLDLFFSILMLMSGVLSAGISGLIDFLIIHDLVGLFGKNVNEPPT
;
A
#
# COMPACT_ATOMS: atom_id res chain seq x y z
N MET A 1 -8.80 -5.72 12.99
CA MET A 1 -7.44 -5.94 12.43
C MET A 1 -7.34 -5.13 11.14
N LYS A 2 -6.25 -4.38 10.92
CA LYS A 2 -6.13 -3.46 9.77
C LYS A 2 -5.73 -4.26 8.52
N LEU A 3 -6.67 -4.54 7.62
CA LEU A 3 -6.43 -5.29 6.37
C LEU A 3 -5.27 -4.66 5.58
N ALA A 4 -5.21 -3.32 5.55
CA ALA A 4 -4.16 -2.55 4.90
C ALA A 4 -2.75 -2.95 5.35
N VAL A 5 -2.56 -3.23 6.64
CA VAL A 5 -1.24 -3.62 7.18
C VAL A 5 -0.81 -4.97 6.61
N TYR A 6 -1.71 -5.95 6.59
CA TYR A 6 -1.42 -7.27 6.03
C TYR A 6 -1.13 -7.20 4.54
N LEU A 7 -1.90 -6.41 3.80
CA LEU A 7 -1.70 -6.22 2.36
C LEU A 7 -0.38 -5.51 2.05
N LEU A 8 0.01 -4.50 2.83
CA LEU A 8 1.32 -3.85 2.69
C LEU A 8 2.49 -4.81 2.96
N PHE A 9 2.39 -5.65 4.00
CA PHE A 9 3.40 -6.68 4.25
C PHE A 9 3.46 -7.71 3.11
N LEU A 10 2.30 -8.14 2.59
CA LEU A 10 2.23 -9.07 1.48
C LEU A 10 2.88 -8.47 0.22
N GLN A 11 2.61 -7.20 -0.08
CA GLN A 11 3.21 -6.50 -1.21
C GLN A 11 4.72 -6.30 -1.03
N ALA A 12 5.18 -6.01 0.19
CA ALA A 12 6.61 -5.96 0.52
C ALA A 12 7.29 -7.32 0.29
N PHE A 13 6.62 -8.42 0.61
CA PHE A 13 7.13 -9.77 0.38
C PHE A 13 7.24 -10.09 -1.12
N PHE A 14 6.25 -9.73 -1.92
CA PHE A 14 6.34 -9.87 -3.38
C PHE A 14 7.47 -9.05 -3.97
N LEU A 15 7.64 -7.79 -3.54
CA LEU A 15 8.73 -6.93 -3.99
C LEU A 15 10.11 -7.50 -3.61
N LEU A 16 10.22 -8.11 -2.43
CA LEU A 16 11.44 -8.81 -2.02
C LEU A 16 11.71 -10.05 -2.89
N TYR A 17 10.67 -10.82 -3.22
CA TYR A 17 10.79 -11.95 -4.15
C TYR A 17 11.26 -11.51 -5.54
N TYR A 18 10.66 -10.45 -6.09
CA TYR A 18 11.10 -9.87 -7.38
C TYR A 18 12.54 -9.36 -7.32
N TYR A 19 12.97 -8.76 -6.21
CA TYR A 19 14.37 -8.39 -6.02
C TYR A 19 15.31 -9.60 -6.07
N VAL A 20 14.96 -10.72 -5.42
CA VAL A 20 15.78 -11.93 -5.45
C VAL A 20 15.87 -12.51 -6.87
N SER A 21 14.76 -12.47 -7.62
CA SER A 21 14.69 -12.98 -8.99
C SER A 21 15.42 -12.10 -10.00
N GLU A 22 15.20 -10.79 -9.97
CA GLU A 22 15.66 -9.86 -11.02
C GLU A 22 16.89 -9.03 -10.61
N ARG A 23 17.27 -9.05 -9.33
CA ARG A 23 18.40 -8.28 -8.74
C ARG A 23 18.27 -6.76 -8.90
N ILE A 24 17.08 -6.25 -9.23
CA ILE A 24 16.83 -4.81 -9.40
C ILE A 24 16.58 -4.16 -8.04
N VAL A 25 17.51 -3.29 -7.61
CA VAL A 25 17.50 -2.60 -6.31
C VAL A 25 16.23 -1.78 -6.07
N VAL A 26 15.57 -1.31 -7.13
CA VAL A 26 14.31 -0.57 -7.04
C VAL A 26 13.24 -1.38 -6.32
N TYR A 27 13.10 -2.68 -6.60
CA TYR A 27 12.13 -3.53 -5.90
C TYR A 27 12.42 -3.66 -4.41
N LEU A 28 13.70 -3.71 -4.03
CA LEU A 28 14.10 -3.72 -2.61
C LEU A 28 13.67 -2.43 -1.91
N LEU A 29 13.94 -1.27 -2.52
CA LEU A 29 13.59 0.04 -1.95
C LEU A 29 12.08 0.17 -1.72
N PHE A 30 11.27 -0.17 -2.72
CA PHE A 30 9.82 -0.15 -2.58
C PHE A 30 9.31 -1.21 -1.60
N GLY A 31 9.95 -2.38 -1.52
CA GLY A 31 9.61 -3.42 -0.54
C GLY A 31 9.83 -2.93 0.89
N VAL A 32 10.99 -2.32 1.17
CA VAL A 32 11.30 -1.70 2.47
C VAL A 32 10.34 -0.56 2.78
N LEU A 33 10.00 0.29 1.80
CA LEU A 33 9.02 1.36 1.99
C LEU A 33 7.66 0.81 2.43
N ASN A 34 7.13 -0.22 1.76
CA ASN A 34 5.86 -0.84 2.13
C ASN A 34 5.91 -1.44 3.55
N PHE A 35 7.03 -2.06 3.93
CA PHE A 35 7.24 -2.57 5.28
C PHE A 35 7.25 -1.46 6.35
N VAL A 36 7.95 -0.35 6.09
CA VAL A 36 8.02 0.80 7.01
C VAL A 36 6.65 1.45 7.16
N LEU A 37 5.88 1.60 6.08
CA LEU A 37 4.51 2.14 6.13
C LEU A 37 3.58 1.22 6.93
N ALA A 38 3.64 -0.09 6.71
CA ALA A 38 2.87 -1.08 7.47
C ALA A 38 3.18 -0.97 8.98
N TRP A 39 4.46 -0.88 9.33
CA TRP A 39 4.91 -0.72 10.71
C TRP A 39 4.45 0.59 11.34
N ALA A 40 4.53 1.71 10.61
CA ALA A 40 4.09 3.01 11.09
C ALA A 40 2.55 3.07 11.29
N ILE A 41 1.78 2.41 10.42
CA ILE A 41 0.33 2.26 10.59
C ILE A 41 -0.01 1.37 11.81
N LEU A 42 0.78 0.32 12.07
CA LEU A 42 0.64 -0.51 13.27
C LEU A 42 0.86 0.30 14.55
N LYS A 43 1.86 1.19 14.55
CA LYS A 43 2.12 2.12 15.65
C LYS A 43 1.03 3.20 15.84
N GLY A 44 0.05 3.27 14.94
CA GLY A 44 -1.07 4.21 15.05
C GLY A 44 -0.75 5.63 14.59
N GLU A 45 0.34 5.84 13.84
CA GLU A 45 0.69 7.18 13.38
C GLU A 45 -0.29 7.69 12.31
N LYS A 46 -1.07 8.73 12.66
CA LYS A 46 -2.03 9.37 11.73
C LYS A 46 -1.34 9.93 10.47
N ARG A 47 -0.08 10.38 10.58
CA ARG A 47 0.73 10.84 9.44
C ARG A 47 1.06 9.72 8.47
N ALA A 48 1.40 8.53 8.98
CA ALA A 48 1.69 7.36 8.16
C ALA A 48 0.48 6.93 7.31
N ILE A 49 -0.74 7.03 7.87
CA ILE A 49 -1.97 6.74 7.12
C ILE A 49 -2.13 7.70 5.94
N LYS A 50 -1.93 9.01 6.13
CA LYS A 50 -2.02 10.00 5.03
C LYS A 50 -0.99 9.74 3.95
N ILE A 51 0.27 9.49 4.34
CA ILE A 51 1.36 9.21 3.40
C ILE A 51 1.06 7.93 2.60
N THR A 52 0.62 6.88 3.29
CA THR A 52 0.26 5.60 2.64
C THR A 52 -0.90 5.77 1.67
N LEU A 53 -1.90 6.58 2.03
CA LEU A 53 -3.05 6.84 1.16
C LEU A 53 -2.64 7.56 -0.13
N ALA A 54 -1.77 8.58 -0.03
CA ALA A 54 -1.25 9.29 -1.20
C ALA A 54 -0.36 8.38 -2.07
N TYR A 55 0.54 7.63 -1.44
CA TYR A 55 1.42 6.68 -2.11
C TYR A 55 0.61 5.60 -2.85
N LYS A 56 -0.33 4.94 -2.16
CA LYS A 56 -1.16 3.89 -2.76
C LYS A 56 -2.13 4.42 -3.80
N GLY A 57 -2.64 5.63 -3.64
CA GLY A 57 -3.46 6.29 -4.67
C GLY A 57 -2.68 6.49 -5.97
N LEU A 58 -1.39 6.84 -5.88
CA LEU A 58 -0.51 6.96 -7.03
C LEU A 58 -0.19 5.59 -7.65
N ASP A 59 0.14 4.58 -6.84
CA ASP A 59 0.38 3.21 -7.31
C ASP A 59 -0.85 2.63 -8.03
N LEU A 60 -2.06 2.87 -7.49
CA LEU A 60 -3.32 2.45 -8.09
C LEU A 60 -3.53 3.13 -9.45
N PHE A 61 -3.26 4.44 -9.53
CA PHE A 61 -3.37 5.19 -10.78
C PHE A 61 -2.45 4.60 -11.87
N PHE A 62 -1.19 4.35 -11.55
CA PHE A 62 -0.26 3.72 -12.49
C PHE A 62 -0.64 2.28 -12.84
N SER A 63 -1.14 1.51 -11.87
CA SER A 63 -1.61 0.14 -12.12
C SER A 63 -2.78 0.11 -13.11
N ILE A 64 -3.69 1.08 -13.03
CA ILE A 64 -4.79 1.22 -14.00
C ILE A 64 -4.25 1.59 -15.39
N LEU A 65 -3.30 2.52 -15.49
CA LEU A 65 -2.67 2.87 -16.77
C LEU A 65 -1.96 1.67 -17.40
N MET A 66 -1.23 0.89 -16.60
CA MET A 66 -0.58 -0.35 -17.06
C MET A 66 -1.59 -1.42 -17.46
N LEU A 67 -2.71 -1.54 -16.75
CA LEU A 67 -3.79 -2.45 -17.11
C LEU A 67 -4.40 -2.04 -18.46
N MET A 68 -4.63 -0.74 -18.68
CA MET A 68 -5.08 -0.20 -19.97
C MET A 68 -4.06 -0.42 -21.09
N SER A 69 -2.76 -0.47 -20.78
CA SER A 69 -1.71 -0.81 -21.75
C SER A 69 -1.57 -2.33 -22.00
N GLY A 70 -2.42 -3.16 -21.41
CA GLY A 70 -2.46 -4.61 -21.63
C GLY A 70 -1.68 -5.45 -20.60
N VAL A 71 -1.12 -4.85 -19.55
CA VAL A 71 -0.39 -5.58 -18.50
C VAL A 71 -1.39 -6.13 -17.47
N LEU A 72 -1.89 -7.34 -17.70
CA LEU A 72 -2.88 -8.01 -16.83
C LEU A 72 -2.40 -8.16 -15.37
N SER A 73 -1.11 -8.39 -15.15
CA SER A 73 -0.53 -8.50 -13.79
C SER A 73 -0.65 -7.19 -12.99
N ALA A 74 -0.75 -6.04 -13.66
CA ALA A 74 -1.01 -4.76 -13.01
C ALA A 74 -2.40 -4.71 -12.37
N GLY A 75 -3.37 -5.49 -12.86
CA GLY A 75 -4.70 -5.60 -12.27
C GLY A 75 -4.68 -6.19 -10.85
N ILE A 76 -3.77 -7.15 -10.59
CA ILE A 76 -3.59 -7.72 -9.24
C ILE A 76 -3.05 -6.64 -8.29
N SER A 77 -2.02 -5.91 -8.72
CA SER A 77 -1.43 -4.83 -7.93
C SER A 77 -2.45 -3.73 -7.65
N GLY A 78 -3.19 -3.31 -8.68
CA GLY A 78 -4.28 -2.33 -8.53
C GLY A 78 -5.39 -2.79 -7.59
N LEU A 79 -5.78 -4.06 -7.62
CA LEU A 79 -6.77 -4.58 -6.66
C LEU A 79 -6.26 -4.52 -5.22
N ILE A 80 -5.00 -4.89 -4.99
CA ILE A 80 -4.37 -4.81 -3.67
C ILE A 80 -4.32 -3.35 -3.19
N ASP A 81 -3.85 -2.44 -4.04
CA ASP A 81 -3.76 -1.02 -3.70
C ASP A 81 -5.16 -0.42 -3.42
N PHE A 82 -6.17 -0.79 -4.19
CA PHE A 82 -7.56 -0.40 -3.95
C PHE A 82 -8.07 -0.87 -2.59
N LEU A 83 -7.83 -2.14 -2.22
CA LEU A 83 -8.25 -2.67 -0.92
C LEU A 83 -7.53 -1.99 0.25
N ILE A 84 -6.24 -1.68 0.09
CA ILE A 84 -5.47 -0.90 1.07
C ILE A 84 -6.11 0.48 1.25
N ILE A 85 -6.36 1.20 0.15
CA ILE A 85 -6.99 2.52 0.18
C ILE A 85 -8.36 2.45 0.85
N HIS A 86 -9.20 1.49 0.46
CA HIS A 86 -10.54 1.33 1.01
C HIS A 86 -10.52 1.13 2.54
N ASP A 87 -9.64 0.27 3.04
CA ASP A 87 -9.47 0.03 4.48
C ASP A 87 -8.93 1.28 5.21
N LEU A 88 -7.95 1.97 4.62
CA LEU A 88 -7.38 3.19 5.21
C LEU A 88 -8.36 4.37 5.22
N VAL A 89 -9.19 4.53 4.18
CA VAL A 89 -10.24 5.57 4.13
C VAL A 89 -11.31 5.30 5.17
N GLY A 90 -11.74 4.04 5.34
CA GLY A 90 -12.66 3.65 6.41
C GLY A 90 -12.12 3.98 7.81
N LEU A 91 -10.82 3.76 8.03
CA LEU A 91 -10.13 4.14 9.26
C LEU A 91 -10.01 5.66 9.42
N PHE A 92 -9.75 6.40 8.35
CA PHE A 92 -9.61 7.85 8.38
C PHE A 92 -10.95 8.54 8.69
N GLY A 93 -12.05 8.10 8.06
CA GLY A 93 -13.39 8.64 8.28
C GLY A 93 -13.92 8.37 9.70
N LYS A 94 -13.58 7.22 10.30
CA LYS A 94 -14.00 6.89 11.68
C LYS A 94 -13.34 7.77 12.74
N ASN A 95 -12.05 8.12 12.57
CA ASN A 95 -11.30 8.92 13.55
C ASN A 95 -11.55 10.44 13.47
N VAL A 96 -12.36 10.91 12.52
CA VAL A 96 -12.79 12.32 12.43
C VAL A 96 -14.04 12.57 13.28
N ASN A 97 -14.82 11.52 13.59
CA ASN A 97 -16.11 11.63 14.28
C ASN A 97 -16.03 11.37 15.79
N GLU A 98 -14.84 11.15 16.37
CA GLU A 98 -14.67 11.05 17.82
C GLU A 98 -14.21 12.41 18.38
N PRO A 99 -15.01 13.05 19.25
CA PRO A 99 -14.59 14.30 19.89
C PRO A 99 -13.35 14.06 20.79
N PRO A 100 -12.45 15.05 20.92
CA PRO A 100 -11.33 14.94 21.84
C PRO A 100 -11.84 14.79 23.27
N THR A 101 -11.51 13.66 23.90
CA THR A 101 -11.63 13.46 25.35
C THR A 101 -10.57 14.24 26.10
#